data_AF-A0A259E2R6-F1
#
_entry.id   AF-A0A259E2R6-F1
#
_cell.length_a   1.000
_cell.length_b   1.000
_cell.length_c   1.000
_cell.angle_alpha   90.00
_cell.angle_beta   90.00
_cell.angle_gamma   90.00
#
_symmetry.space_group_name_H-M   'P 1'
#
loop_
_entity.id
_entity.type
_entity.pdbx_description
1 polymer ?
#
loop_
_entity_poly.entity_id
_entity_poly.type
_entity_poly.pdbx_seq_one_letter_code
_entity_poly.pdbx_strand_id
1 'polypeptide(L)'
;MLVGASALAASVSVLADDPSAIGRSTAFFQETGGRLTLAEAAAARHGGKFLPGTSQVLNFGIGAKPVWIYFAVNNPSNAPVPRRLSIETAWLDRVDVYVRRYDHTIAKAQLGDRLPYSQRPLASRYFVVPQVFDPGLSEVYLR
;
A
#
# COMPACT_ATOMS: atom_id res chain seq x y z
N MET A 1 21.24 -26.26 -4.47
CA MET A 1 19.90 -25.79 -4.03
C MET A 1 20.08 -24.32 -3.62
N LEU A 2 19.86 -23.37 -4.53
CA LEU A 2 19.99 -21.94 -4.21
C LEU A 2 18.67 -21.47 -3.60
N VAL A 3 18.67 -21.20 -2.29
CA VAL A 3 17.60 -20.44 -1.66
C VAL A 3 17.82 -18.99 -2.07
N GLY A 4 17.06 -18.55 -3.07
CA GLY A 4 17.01 -17.13 -3.44
C GLY A 4 16.39 -16.35 -2.29
N ALA A 5 17.21 -15.63 -1.53
CA ALA A 5 16.72 -14.63 -0.60
C ALA A 5 16.00 -13.56 -1.44
N SER A 6 14.67 -13.57 -1.41
CA SER A 6 13.88 -12.49 -1.99
C SER A 6 14.18 -11.24 -1.14
N ALA A 7 14.94 -10.30 -1.71
CA ALA A 7 15.21 -9.03 -1.06
C ALA A 7 13.87 -8.32 -0.89
N LEU A 8 13.31 -8.37 0.32
CA LEU A 8 12.16 -7.56 0.66
C LEU A 8 12.58 -6.09 0.56
N ALA A 9 11.78 -5.28 -0.12
CA ALA A 9 11.93 -3.84 -0.06
C ALA A 9 11.99 -3.41 1.42
N ALA A 10 12.94 -2.54 1.76
CA ALA A 10 13.10 -2.07 3.13
C ALA A 10 11.78 -1.47 3.65
N SER A 11 11.37 -1.88 4.84
CA SER A 11 10.14 -1.38 5.45
C SER A 11 10.19 0.13 5.64
N VAL A 12 9.08 0.81 5.38
CA VAL A 12 8.92 2.22 5.69
C VAL A 12 8.84 2.37 7.21
N SER A 13 9.75 3.12 7.81
CA SER A 13 9.69 3.41 9.25
C SER A 13 8.63 4.47 9.51
N VAL A 14 7.77 4.26 10.52
CA VAL A 14 6.87 5.33 10.95
C VAL A 14 7.65 6.53 11.50
N LEU A 15 8.85 6.34 12.05
CA LEU A 15 9.65 7.44 12.60
C LEU A 15 10.35 8.29 11.52
N ALA A 16 10.23 7.92 10.25
CA ALA A 16 10.71 8.79 9.17
C ALA A 16 9.78 10.01 9.06
N ASP A 17 10.36 11.20 9.16
CA ASP A 17 9.66 12.48 8.98
C ASP A 17 9.84 13.06 7.56
N ASP A 18 10.42 12.30 6.63
CA ASP A 18 10.58 12.71 5.24
C ASP A 18 9.24 12.58 4.49
N PRO A 19 8.68 13.67 3.93
CA PRO A 19 7.46 13.62 3.12
C PRO A 19 7.67 13.02 1.72
N SER A 20 8.85 12.45 1.42
CA SER A 20 9.14 11.86 0.11
C SER A 20 8.27 10.64 -0.22
N ALA A 21 8.04 10.46 -1.52
CA ALA A 21 7.25 9.34 -2.01
C ALA A 21 7.99 8.01 -1.81
N ILE A 22 7.26 7.01 -1.30
CA ILE A 22 7.78 5.72 -0.84
C ILE A 22 7.87 4.65 -1.95
N GLY A 23 7.83 5.02 -3.23
CA GLY A 23 7.78 4.06 -4.34
C GLY A 23 8.92 3.04 -4.34
N ARG A 24 10.12 3.43 -3.87
CA ARG A 24 11.28 2.51 -3.74
C ARG A 24 11.17 1.51 -2.59
N SER A 25 10.27 1.76 -1.64
CA SER A 25 9.97 0.86 -0.52
C SER A 25 8.75 -0.02 -0.80
N THR A 26 8.25 -0.02 -2.04
CA THR A 26 7.07 -0.77 -2.44
C THR A 26 7.43 -1.93 -3.37
N ALA A 27 6.51 -2.85 -3.51
CA ALA A 27 6.45 -3.80 -4.61
C ALA A 27 5.05 -3.74 -5.23
N PHE A 28 4.93 -4.11 -6.51
CA PHE A 28 3.66 -4.03 -7.22
C PHE A 28 3.42 -5.25 -8.10
N PHE A 29 2.15 -5.53 -8.36
CA PHE A 29 1.69 -6.58 -9.26
C PHE A 29 0.49 -6.08 -10.05
N GLN A 30 0.66 -5.97 -11.37
CA GLN A 30 -0.42 -5.58 -12.26
C GLN A 30 -1.31 -6.79 -12.56
N GLU A 31 -2.62 -6.64 -12.37
CA GLU A 31 -3.57 -7.70 -12.66
C GLU A 31 -3.58 -7.99 -14.17
N THR A 32 -3.43 -9.27 -14.53
CA THR A 32 -3.45 -9.70 -15.94
C THR A 32 -4.81 -10.25 -16.38
N GLY A 33 -5.59 -10.79 -15.43
CA GLY A 33 -6.91 -11.40 -15.65
C GLY A 33 -8.04 -10.65 -14.95
N GLY A 34 -8.83 -11.37 -14.15
CA GLY A 34 -9.92 -10.80 -13.37
C GLY A 34 -9.45 -10.03 -12.13
N ARG A 35 -10.40 -9.36 -11.49
CA ARG A 35 -10.18 -8.64 -10.23
C ARG A 35 -9.76 -9.62 -9.13
N LEU A 36 -8.60 -9.40 -8.52
CA LEU A 36 -8.16 -10.17 -7.37
C LEU A 36 -8.74 -9.63 -6.07
N THR A 37 -8.94 -10.54 -5.13
CA THR A 37 -9.18 -10.26 -3.71
C THR A 37 -7.87 -9.97 -2.98
N LEU A 38 -7.96 -9.40 -1.77
CA LEU A 38 -6.78 -9.21 -0.91
C LEU A 38 -6.04 -10.53 -0.63
N ALA A 39 -6.78 -11.61 -0.39
CA ALA A 39 -6.18 -12.92 -0.10
C ALA A 39 -5.37 -13.45 -1.30
N GLU A 40 -5.90 -13.32 -2.51
CA GLU A 40 -5.21 -13.70 -3.74
C GLU A 40 -4.00 -12.81 -4.02
N ALA A 41 -4.10 -11.50 -3.78
CA ALA A 41 -2.98 -10.57 -3.91
C ALA A 41 -1.87 -10.86 -2.89
N ALA A 42 -2.23 -11.17 -1.64
CA ALA A 42 -1.30 -11.61 -0.61
C ALA A 42 -0.61 -12.92 -1.02
N ALA A 43 -1.36 -13.91 -1.48
CA ALA A 43 -0.80 -15.17 -2.00
C ALA A 43 0.14 -14.93 -3.21
N ALA A 44 -0.22 -14.03 -4.12
CA ALA A 44 0.63 -13.63 -5.24
C ALA A 44 1.94 -12.97 -4.77
N ARG A 45 1.88 -12.14 -3.73
CA ARG A 45 3.08 -11.55 -3.11
C ARG A 45 3.96 -12.63 -2.47
N HIS A 46 3.39 -13.54 -1.68
CA HIS A 46 4.16 -14.64 -1.07
C HIS A 46 4.76 -15.57 -2.12
N GLY A 47 4.06 -15.76 -3.25
CA GLY A 47 4.55 -16.48 -4.43
C GLY A 47 5.55 -15.71 -5.31
N GLY A 48 6.03 -14.53 -4.88
CA GLY A 48 7.08 -13.78 -5.58
C GLY A 48 6.64 -13.10 -6.88
N LYS A 49 5.33 -12.90 -7.11
CA LYS A 49 4.82 -12.27 -8.33
C LYS A 49 4.95 -10.74 -8.35
N PHE A 50 5.18 -10.13 -7.19
CA PHE A 50 5.34 -8.68 -7.07
C PHE A 50 6.74 -8.26 -7.50
N LEU A 51 6.83 -7.21 -8.32
CA LEU A 51 8.07 -6.60 -8.74
C LEU A 51 8.42 -5.42 -7.82
N PRO A 52 9.69 -5.19 -7.47
CA PRO A 52 10.07 -4.05 -6.64
C PRO A 52 9.83 -2.73 -7.39
N GLY A 53 9.37 -1.72 -6.66
CA GLY A 53 9.33 -0.35 -7.16
C GLY A 53 10.75 0.24 -7.22
N THR A 54 11.13 0.80 -8.36
CA THR A 54 12.49 1.32 -8.60
C THR A 54 12.57 2.85 -8.60
N SER A 55 11.42 3.53 -8.56
CA SER A 55 11.28 4.99 -8.59
C SER A 55 10.62 5.52 -7.31
N GLN A 56 10.84 6.79 -6.95
CA GLN A 56 10.14 7.41 -5.80
C GLN A 56 8.63 7.43 -6.00
N VAL A 57 8.20 7.70 -7.23
CA VAL A 57 6.80 7.72 -7.62
C VAL A 57 6.56 6.55 -8.57
N LEU A 58 5.56 5.72 -8.26
CA LEU A 58 5.11 4.66 -9.15
C LEU A 58 4.31 5.27 -10.29
N ASN A 59 4.57 4.82 -11.52
CA ASN A 59 3.85 5.26 -12.71
C ASN A 59 3.53 4.05 -13.58
N PHE A 60 2.25 3.82 -13.84
CA PHE A 60 1.76 2.70 -14.64
C PHE A 60 1.15 3.15 -15.98
N GLY A 61 1.10 4.46 -16.24
CA GLY A 61 0.46 5.04 -17.42
C GLY A 61 -1.07 5.16 -17.32
N ILE A 62 -1.65 5.92 -18.24
CA ILE A 62 -3.10 6.09 -18.38
C ILE A 62 -3.71 4.80 -18.95
N GLY A 63 -4.86 4.38 -18.40
CA GLY A 63 -5.55 3.17 -18.86
C GLY A 63 -4.88 1.87 -18.42
N ALA A 64 -3.94 1.94 -17.47
CA ALA A 64 -3.35 0.76 -16.86
C ALA A 64 -4.42 -0.18 -16.30
N LYS A 65 -4.21 -1.49 -16.45
CA LYS A 65 -4.98 -2.48 -15.68
C LYS A 65 -4.75 -2.22 -14.18
N PRO A 66 -5.72 -2.57 -13.30
CA PRO A 66 -5.58 -2.41 -11.86
C PRO A 66 -4.27 -2.98 -11.32
N VAL A 67 -3.67 -2.30 -10.36
CA VAL A 67 -2.35 -2.64 -9.83
C VAL A 67 -2.45 -2.83 -8.34
N TRP A 68 -2.03 -4.01 -7.86
CA TRP A 68 -1.77 -4.18 -6.45
C TRP A 68 -0.42 -3.58 -6.09
N ILE A 69 -0.38 -2.78 -5.04
CA ILE A 69 0.85 -2.23 -4.45
C ILE A 69 0.94 -2.77 -3.02
N TYR A 70 2.13 -3.16 -2.62
CA TYR A 70 2.45 -3.69 -1.30
C TYR A 70 3.64 -2.94 -0.73
N PHE A 71 3.61 -2.65 0.57
CA PHE A 71 4.79 -2.26 1.34
C PHE A 71 4.64 -2.67 2.80
N ALA A 72 5.78 -2.87 3.46
CA ALA A 72 5.81 -3.09 4.91
C ALA A 72 6.03 -1.75 5.62
N VAL A 73 5.32 -1.55 6.73
CA VAL A 73 5.52 -0.44 7.65
C VAL A 73 6.06 -0.99 8.96
N ASN A 74 7.15 -0.41 9.45
CA ASN A 74 7.72 -0.74 10.75
C ASN A 74 7.50 0.42 11.73
N ASN A 75 6.87 0.11 12.87
CA ASN A 75 6.90 0.99 14.03
C ASN A 75 7.92 0.44 15.05
N PRO A 76 9.16 0.96 15.08
CA PRO A 76 10.17 0.49 16.01
C PRO A 76 10.01 1.04 17.43
N SER A 77 9.03 1.93 17.67
CA SER A 77 8.77 2.45 19.01
C SER A 77 7.94 1.48 19.86
N ASN A 78 7.75 1.80 21.14
CA ASN A 78 6.93 1.04 22.07
C ASN A 78 5.49 1.60 22.20
N ALA A 79 5.10 2.56 21.37
CA ALA A 79 3.78 3.18 21.40
C ALA A 79 3.13 3.20 20.00
N PRO A 80 1.80 3.19 19.91
CA PRO A 80 1.12 3.39 18.63
C PRO A 80 1.46 4.77 18.02
N VAL A 81 1.74 4.80 16.71
CA VAL A 81 2.13 6.03 16.01
C VAL A 81 1.12 6.34 14.90
N PRO A 82 0.42 7.49 14.94
CA PRO A 82 -0.49 7.90 13.89
C PRO A 82 0.27 8.39 12.65
N ARG A 83 -0.15 7.92 11.48
CA ARG A 83 0.35 8.33 10.17
C ARG A 83 -0.78 8.50 9.17
N ARG A 84 -0.45 9.13 8.04
CA ARG A 84 -1.37 9.31 6.91
C ARG A 84 -0.74 8.70 5.68
N LEU A 85 -1.47 7.83 5.01
CA LEU A 85 -1.13 7.34 3.68
C LEU A 85 -1.77 8.28 2.65
N SER A 86 -0.95 8.95 1.85
CA SER A 86 -1.40 9.84 0.78
C SER A 86 -1.24 9.14 -0.57
N ILE A 87 -2.31 9.14 -1.38
CA ILE A 87 -2.28 8.74 -2.79
C ILE A 87 -2.53 10.00 -3.62
N GLU A 88 -1.47 10.52 -4.24
CA GLU A 88 -1.48 11.83 -4.89
C GLU A 88 -2.00 11.82 -6.34
N THR A 89 -2.78 10.81 -6.69
CA THR A 89 -3.47 10.69 -7.98
C THR A 89 -4.98 10.76 -7.72
N ALA A 90 -5.54 11.98 -7.78
CA ALA A 90 -6.92 12.25 -7.34
C ALA A 90 -8.01 11.80 -8.32
N TRP A 91 -7.65 11.39 -9.54
CA TRP A 91 -8.56 10.94 -10.60
C TRP A 91 -8.66 9.41 -10.69
N LEU A 92 -8.16 8.68 -9.69
CA LEU A 92 -8.33 7.23 -9.65
C LEU A 92 -9.81 6.91 -9.37
N ASP A 93 -10.42 6.14 -10.27
CA ASP A 93 -11.80 5.67 -10.16
C ASP A 93 -12.10 5.00 -8.81
N ARG A 94 -11.13 4.20 -8.33
CA ARG A 94 -11.24 3.40 -7.12
C ARG A 94 -9.87 3.11 -6.54
N VAL A 95 -9.76 3.20 -5.23
CA VAL A 95 -8.61 2.79 -4.41
C VAL A 95 -9.14 1.97 -3.25
N ASP A 96 -8.73 0.72 -3.13
CA ASP A 96 -8.98 -0.09 -1.93
C ASP A 96 -7.68 -0.20 -1.12
N VAL A 97 -7.70 0.20 0.15
CA VAL A 97 -6.55 0.12 1.07
C VAL A 97 -6.82 -0.90 2.16
N TYR A 98 -5.83 -1.74 2.47
CA TYR A 98 -5.88 -2.74 3.52
C TYR A 98 -4.61 -2.65 4.37
N VAL A 99 -4.77 -2.66 5.69
CA VAL A 99 -3.66 -2.77 6.64
C VAL A 99 -3.80 -4.08 7.39
N ARG A 100 -2.73 -4.88 7.39
CA ARG A 100 -2.68 -6.20 8.01
C ARG A 100 -1.62 -6.26 9.11
N ARG A 101 -1.92 -6.99 10.19
CA ARG A 101 -0.97 -7.42 11.22
C ARG A 101 -1.23 -8.87 11.57
N TYR A 102 -0.16 -9.66 11.68
CA TYR A 102 -0.26 -11.10 11.97
C TYR A 102 -1.28 -11.79 11.06
N ASP A 103 -1.21 -11.50 9.76
CA ASP A 103 -2.14 -11.96 8.72
C ASP A 103 -3.62 -11.52 8.83
N HIS A 104 -4.01 -10.79 9.87
CA HIS A 104 -5.36 -10.24 10.03
C HIS A 104 -5.46 -8.83 9.47
N THR A 105 -6.54 -8.54 8.74
CA THR A 105 -6.87 -7.17 8.32
C THR A 105 -7.38 -6.38 9.53
N ILE A 106 -6.61 -5.37 9.94
CA ILE A 106 -6.96 -4.50 11.07
C ILE A 106 -7.63 -3.20 10.63
N ALA A 107 -7.46 -2.81 9.36
CA ALA A 107 -8.11 -1.64 8.80
C ALA A 107 -8.35 -1.81 7.30
N LYS A 108 -9.43 -1.20 6.81
CA LYS A 108 -9.79 -1.12 5.40
C LYS A 108 -10.34 0.26 5.08
N ALA A 109 -9.97 0.81 3.94
CA ALA A 109 -10.56 2.03 3.40
C ALA A 109 -10.89 1.87 1.92
N GLN A 110 -11.94 2.55 1.46
CA GLN A 110 -12.31 2.62 0.05
C GLN A 110 -12.43 4.09 -0.35
N LEU A 111 -11.69 4.46 -1.38
CA LEU A 111 -11.65 5.81 -1.92
C LEU A 111 -11.78 5.72 -3.45
N GLY A 112 -11.84 6.86 -4.11
CA GLY A 112 -12.00 6.97 -5.55
C GLY A 112 -12.80 8.21 -5.92
N ASP A 113 -12.67 8.69 -7.15
CA ASP A 113 -13.46 9.83 -7.64
C ASP A 113 -14.90 9.46 -8.03
N ARG A 114 -15.19 8.16 -8.17
CA ARG A 114 -16.54 7.61 -8.33
C ARG A 114 -17.35 7.56 -7.03
N LEU A 115 -16.72 7.86 -5.88
CA LEU A 115 -17.37 7.93 -4.58
C LEU A 115 -17.66 9.39 -4.21
N PRO A 116 -18.77 9.69 -3.49
CA PRO A 116 -19.05 11.03 -3.01
C PRO A 116 -17.88 11.60 -2.19
N TYR A 117 -17.54 12.86 -2.42
CA TYR A 117 -16.44 13.54 -1.72
C TYR A 117 -16.61 13.49 -0.19
N SER A 118 -17.86 13.54 0.30
CA SER A 118 -18.19 13.43 1.73
C SER A 118 -17.83 12.08 2.37
N GLN A 119 -17.55 11.04 1.58
CA GLN A 119 -17.08 9.74 2.07
C GLN A 119 -15.56 9.70 2.28
N ARG A 120 -14.82 10.74 1.88
CA ARG A 120 -13.37 10.79 2.11
C ARG A 120 -13.09 10.91 3.62
N PRO A 121 -12.17 10.11 4.19
CA PRO A 121 -11.82 10.20 5.62
C PRO A 121 -11.28 11.58 6.03
N LEU A 122 -10.65 12.28 5.09
CA LEU A 122 -10.12 13.63 5.26
C LEU A 122 -10.55 14.47 4.06
N ALA A 123 -11.00 15.69 4.32
CA ALA A 123 -11.27 16.69 3.30
C ALA A 123 -9.93 17.14 2.68
N SER A 124 -9.53 16.48 1.61
CA SER A 124 -8.30 16.74 0.86
C SER A 124 -8.56 16.56 -0.63
N ARG A 125 -7.78 17.29 -1.44
CA ARG A 125 -7.70 17.09 -2.89
C ARG A 125 -7.33 15.65 -3.22
N TYR A 126 -6.39 15.08 -2.47
CA TYR A 126 -5.87 13.73 -2.65
C TYR A 126 -6.60 12.72 -1.77
N PHE A 127 -6.41 11.43 -2.08
CA PHE A 127 -6.93 10.34 -1.25
C PHE A 127 -5.99 10.15 -0.07
N VAL A 128 -6.47 10.45 1.15
CA VAL A 128 -5.67 10.34 2.38
C VAL A 128 -6.34 9.39 3.35
N VAL A 129 -5.62 8.35 3.77
CA VAL A 129 -6.08 7.35 4.74
C VAL A 129 -5.31 7.54 6.05
N PRO A 130 -5.95 7.98 7.14
CA PRO A 130 -5.33 7.98 8.45
C PRO A 130 -5.20 6.53 8.95
N GLN A 131 -4.04 6.19 9.50
CA GLN A 131 -3.77 4.88 10.10
C GLN A 131 -2.93 5.04 11.35
N VAL A 132 -3.32 4.39 12.44
CA VAL A 132 -2.47 4.23 13.63
C VAL A 132 -1.73 2.90 13.50
N PHE A 133 -0.39 2.95 13.56
CA PHE A 133 0.45 1.77 13.49
C PHE A 133 0.93 1.38 14.89
N ASP A 134 0.49 0.22 15.39
CA ASP A 134 0.99 -0.35 16.63
C ASP A 134 2.48 -0.76 16.53
N PRO A 135 3.20 -0.90 17.66
CA PRO A 135 4.58 -1.37 17.70
C PRO A 135 4.81 -2.64 16.88
N GLY A 136 5.83 -2.63 16.03
CA GLY A 136 6.25 -3.71 15.15
C GLY A 136 5.81 -3.54 13.70
N LEU A 137 5.74 -4.67 12.98
CA LEU A 137 5.46 -4.69 11.55
C LEU A 137 3.96 -4.65 11.26
N SER A 138 3.61 -3.96 10.18
CA SER A 138 2.31 -4.01 9.52
C SER A 138 2.54 -4.13 8.01
N GLU A 139 1.65 -4.84 7.32
CA GLU A 139 1.65 -4.95 5.87
C GLU A 139 0.53 -4.09 5.30
N VAL A 140 0.85 -3.27 4.29
CA VAL A 140 -0.15 -2.42 3.62
C VAL A 140 -0.28 -2.89 2.18
N TYR A 141 -1.53 -3.08 1.76
CA TYR A 141 -1.90 -3.40 0.39
C TYR A 141 -2.84 -2.33 -0.17
N LEU A 142 -2.58 -1.90 -1.39
CA LEU A 142 -3.44 -1.01 -2.17
C LEU A 142 -3.80 -1.68 -3.48
N ARG A 143 -5.00 -1.40 -4.00
CA ARG A 143 -5.43 -1.78 -5.34
C ARG A 143 -6.11 -0.62 -6.04
#